data_AF-A0AAW2C4L5-F1
#
_entry.id   AF-A0AAW2C4L5-F1
#
_cell.length_a   1.000
_cell.length_b   1.000
_cell.length_c   1.000
_cell.angle_alpha   90.00
_cell.angle_beta   90.00
_cell.angle_gamma   90.00
#
_symmetry.space_group_name_H-M   'P 1'
#
loop_
_entity.id
_entity.type
_entity.pdbx_description
1 polymer ?
#
loop_
_entity_poly.entity_id
_entity_poly.type
_entity_poly.pdbx_seq_one_letter_code
_entity_poly.pdbx_strand_id
1 'polypeptide(L)'
;MEDSVATLFDSTTTKIQQLQKAFAELESHRAITLNLKWKELEEHFHGIEKSLKRRFHELEDQEKEYESKTLEARESLEKREAAVVAKEQASLERLQEKRDAAIFAIANAREKQRKVSSEESAVVTDEGQGGAPSMGEKPPDAMAAESNLEDIKVSSEIGEAEVKSYPQLVTLCEDMDSKGLHTFISDNRKNLAAIREEIPLALKAAAKPALLVLDSLEGFYHLEVPNLDGKKDSNLLGLRRTCIMLMECLSVLLTSPHLVSVPDFISEDIKKQAKAIAEEWKPKLDVLDMDASNGNSLEAHAFLQLLATFGVASDFNEEELSRLIPMVS
;
A
#
# COMPACT_ATOMS: atom_id res chain seq x y z
N MET A 1 -76.92 -44.74 -29.97
CA MET A 1 -76.25 -44.26 -28.75
C MET A 1 -74.96 -45.03 -28.49
N GLU A 2 -74.96 -46.36 -28.62
CA GLU A 2 -73.78 -47.22 -28.39
C GLU A 2 -72.57 -46.87 -29.30
N ASP A 3 -72.78 -46.67 -30.62
CA ASP A 3 -71.70 -46.29 -31.55
C ASP A 3 -71.05 -44.92 -31.24
N SER A 4 -71.82 -43.99 -30.67
CA SER A 4 -71.32 -42.67 -30.28
C SER A 4 -70.49 -42.71 -29.00
N VAL A 5 -70.70 -43.73 -28.15
CA VAL A 5 -69.94 -43.90 -26.91
C VAL A 5 -68.63 -44.62 -27.20
N ALA A 6 -68.64 -45.63 -28.08
CA ALA A 6 -67.43 -46.34 -28.51
C ALA A 6 -66.41 -45.40 -29.18
N THR A 7 -66.86 -44.55 -30.11
CA THR A 7 -66.00 -43.56 -30.78
C THR A 7 -65.38 -42.55 -29.81
N LEU A 8 -66.05 -42.23 -28.71
CA LEU A 8 -65.54 -41.34 -27.68
C LEU A 8 -64.46 -42.01 -26.81
N PHE A 9 -64.60 -43.31 -26.53
CA PHE A 9 -63.56 -44.11 -25.88
C PHE A 9 -62.31 -44.27 -26.75
N ASP A 10 -62.46 -44.51 -28.05
CA ASP A 10 -61.33 -44.57 -28.99
C ASP A 10 -60.63 -43.21 -29.11
N SER A 11 -61.39 -42.12 -29.16
CA SER A 11 -60.86 -40.75 -29.12
C SER A 11 -60.11 -40.44 -27.81
N THR A 12 -60.59 -40.96 -26.68
CA THR A 12 -59.93 -40.78 -25.39
C THR A 12 -58.62 -41.57 -25.33
N THR A 13 -58.63 -42.80 -25.83
CA THR A 13 -57.44 -43.67 -25.85
C THR A 13 -56.35 -43.10 -26.75
N THR A 14 -56.71 -42.59 -27.94
CA THR A 14 -55.77 -41.92 -28.84
C THR A 14 -55.17 -40.65 -28.22
N LYS A 15 -55.97 -39.84 -27.52
CA LYS A 15 -55.46 -38.67 -26.78
C LYS A 15 -54.49 -39.06 -25.66
N ILE A 16 -54.77 -40.13 -24.91
CA ILE A 16 -53.85 -40.64 -23.88
C ILE A 16 -52.52 -41.05 -24.49
N GLN A 17 -52.53 -41.77 -25.61
CA GLN A 17 -51.29 -42.18 -26.31
C GLN A 17 -50.50 -40.98 -26.82
N GLN A 18 -51.17 -39.97 -27.39
CA GLN A 18 -50.53 -38.73 -27.82
C GLN A 18 -49.88 -37.98 -26.65
N LEU A 19 -50.57 -37.93 -25.49
CA LEU A 19 -50.05 -37.30 -24.29
C LEU A 19 -48.83 -38.04 -23.73
N GLN A 20 -48.87 -39.37 -23.71
CA GLN A 20 -47.73 -40.21 -23.29
C GLN A 20 -46.52 -39.97 -24.20
N LYS A 21 -46.73 -39.89 -25.52
CA LYS A 21 -45.67 -39.58 -26.49
C LYS A 21 -45.07 -38.19 -26.26
N ALA A 22 -45.90 -37.17 -26.10
CA ALA A 22 -45.46 -35.80 -25.85
C ALA A 22 -44.67 -35.69 -24.53
N PHE A 23 -45.07 -36.43 -23.50
CA PHE A 23 -44.37 -36.47 -22.23
C PHE A 23 -42.98 -37.12 -22.36
N ALA A 24 -42.87 -38.24 -23.07
CA ALA A 24 -41.59 -38.90 -23.34
C ALA A 24 -40.63 -37.99 -24.15
N GLU A 25 -41.15 -37.25 -25.14
CA GLU A 25 -40.38 -36.26 -25.90
C GLU A 25 -39.89 -35.12 -25.00
N LEU A 26 -40.75 -34.61 -24.11
CA LEU A 26 -40.39 -33.55 -23.17
C LEU A 26 -39.33 -34.01 -22.16
N GLU A 27 -39.45 -35.23 -21.63
CA GLU A 27 -38.45 -35.81 -20.73
C GLU A 27 -37.09 -35.99 -21.42
N SER A 28 -37.10 -36.45 -22.68
CA SER A 28 -35.90 -36.54 -23.51
C SER A 28 -35.25 -35.17 -23.71
N HIS A 29 -36.02 -34.15 -24.09
CA HIS A 29 -35.53 -32.77 -24.24
C HIS A 29 -34.94 -32.23 -22.95
N ARG A 30 -35.59 -32.49 -21.81
CA ARG A 30 -35.09 -32.09 -20.49
C ARG A 30 -33.75 -32.75 -20.18
N ALA A 31 -33.64 -34.06 -20.43
CA ALA A 31 -32.40 -34.80 -20.19
C ALA A 31 -31.23 -34.30 -21.07
N ILE A 32 -31.49 -34.01 -22.35
CA ILE A 32 -30.47 -33.47 -23.27
C ILE A 32 -30.03 -32.07 -22.81
N THR A 33 -30.98 -31.20 -22.47
CA THR A 33 -30.69 -29.82 -22.03
C THR A 33 -29.86 -29.81 -20.75
N LEU A 34 -30.21 -30.65 -19.77
CA LEU A 34 -29.45 -30.75 -18.53
C LEU A 34 -28.04 -31.32 -18.76
N ASN A 35 -27.89 -32.33 -19.61
CA ASN A 35 -26.57 -32.88 -19.95
C ASN A 35 -25.68 -31.87 -20.66
N LEU A 36 -26.24 -31.05 -21.56
CA LEU A 36 -25.47 -30.00 -22.24
C LEU A 36 -24.97 -28.96 -21.23
N LYS A 37 -25.87 -28.46 -20.36
CA LYS A 37 -25.51 -27.52 -19.30
C LYS A 37 -24.46 -28.09 -18.33
N TRP A 38 -24.57 -29.38 -18.01
CA TRP A 38 -23.58 -30.05 -17.16
C TRP A 38 -22.21 -30.12 -17.82
N LYS A 39 -22.14 -30.43 -19.12
CA LYS A 39 -20.87 -30.44 -19.86
C LYS A 39 -20.22 -29.05 -19.93
N GLU A 40 -21.01 -28.01 -20.20
CA GLU A 40 -20.52 -26.62 -20.18
C GLU A 40 -19.94 -26.25 -18.82
N LEU A 41 -20.61 -26.66 -17.74
CA LEU A 41 -20.15 -26.43 -16.36
C LEU A 41 -18.85 -27.20 -16.08
N GLU A 42 -18.78 -28.47 -16.48
CA GLU A 42 -17.61 -29.32 -16.32
C GLU A 42 -16.40 -28.76 -17.08
N GLU A 43 -16.59 -28.33 -18.33
CA GLU A 43 -15.54 -27.69 -19.13
C GLU A 43 -15.03 -26.39 -18.49
N HIS A 44 -15.95 -25.57 -17.94
CA HIS A 44 -15.58 -24.34 -17.24
C HIS A 44 -14.73 -24.64 -15.99
N PHE A 45 -15.12 -25.62 -15.17
CA PHE A 45 -14.33 -26.01 -13.99
C PHE A 45 -12.97 -26.60 -14.36
N HIS A 46 -12.89 -27.44 -15.39
CA HIS A 46 -11.60 -27.92 -15.91
C HIS A 46 -10.71 -26.76 -16.42
N GLY A 47 -11.32 -25.76 -17.06
CA GLY A 47 -10.63 -24.54 -17.48
C GLY A 47 -10.03 -23.76 -16.31
N ILE A 48 -10.83 -23.57 -15.24
CA ILE A 48 -10.37 -22.92 -14.00
C ILE A 48 -9.25 -23.73 -13.36
N GLU A 49 -9.42 -25.04 -13.20
CA GLU A 49 -8.41 -25.91 -12.60
C GLU A 49 -7.08 -25.84 -13.35
N LYS A 50 -7.13 -25.91 -14.69
CA LYS A 50 -5.94 -25.79 -15.54
C LYS A 50 -5.27 -24.41 -15.41
N SER A 51 -6.07 -23.34 -15.35
CA SER A 51 -5.54 -21.98 -15.16
C SER A 51 -4.90 -21.81 -13.78
N LEU A 52 -5.54 -22.34 -12.73
CA LEU A 52 -5.04 -22.26 -11.36
C LEU A 52 -3.73 -23.04 -11.21
N LYS A 53 -3.68 -24.28 -11.73
CA LYS A 53 -2.45 -25.08 -11.75
C LYS A 53 -1.33 -24.34 -12.46
N ARG A 54 -1.58 -23.77 -13.65
CA ARG A 54 -0.55 -23.01 -14.37
C ARG A 54 0.02 -21.86 -13.53
N ARG A 55 -0.87 -21.06 -12.93
CA ARG A 55 -0.48 -19.90 -12.13
C ARG A 55 0.28 -20.31 -10.86
N PHE A 56 -0.05 -21.45 -10.26
CA PHE A 56 0.68 -22.00 -9.13
C PHE A 56 2.13 -22.33 -9.50
N HIS A 57 2.36 -23.04 -10.61
CA HIS A 57 3.72 -23.38 -11.05
C HIS A 57 4.52 -22.12 -11.44
N GLU A 58 3.87 -21.15 -12.10
CA GLU A 58 4.52 -19.88 -12.42
C GLU A 58 4.97 -19.10 -11.18
N LEU A 59 4.15 -19.09 -10.13
CA LEU A 59 4.52 -18.47 -8.84
C LEU A 59 5.63 -19.25 -8.14
N GLU A 60 5.61 -20.57 -8.19
CA GLU A 60 6.66 -21.41 -7.61
C GLU A 60 8.01 -21.17 -8.30
N ASP A 61 8.02 -21.00 -9.62
CA ASP A 61 9.24 -20.67 -10.38
C ASP A 61 9.73 -19.26 -10.05
N GLN A 62 8.83 -18.28 -9.92
CA GLN A 62 9.17 -16.91 -9.52
C GLN A 62 9.74 -16.85 -8.10
N GLU A 63 9.16 -17.59 -7.15
CA GLU A 63 9.65 -17.68 -5.77
C GLU A 63 11.11 -18.16 -5.74
N LYS A 64 11.41 -19.26 -6.45
CA LYS A 64 12.77 -19.79 -6.56
C LYS A 64 13.74 -18.79 -7.19
N GLU A 65 13.30 -18.03 -8.19
CA GLU A 65 14.12 -17.00 -8.82
C GLU A 65 14.44 -15.85 -7.84
N TYR A 66 13.45 -15.39 -7.08
CA TYR A 66 13.64 -14.34 -6.07
C TYR A 66 14.54 -14.80 -4.92
N GLU A 67 14.40 -16.05 -4.48
CA GLU A 67 15.28 -16.64 -3.47
C GLU A 67 16.73 -16.66 -3.95
N SER A 68 16.99 -17.11 -5.19
CA SER A 68 18.34 -17.13 -5.77
C SER A 68 18.93 -15.73 -5.86
N LYS A 69 18.17 -14.76 -6.41
CA LYS A 69 18.60 -13.36 -6.51
C LYS A 69 18.92 -12.74 -5.16
N THR A 70 18.12 -13.05 -4.14
CA THR A 70 18.33 -12.55 -2.77
C THR A 70 19.61 -13.14 -2.16
N LEU A 71 19.85 -14.43 -2.38
CA LEU A 71 21.05 -15.11 -1.90
C LEU A 71 22.32 -14.55 -2.55
N GLU A 72 22.32 -14.37 -3.88
CA GLU A 72 23.42 -13.76 -4.62
C GLU A 72 23.69 -12.31 -4.16
N ALA A 73 22.64 -11.51 -3.97
CA ALA A 73 22.77 -10.15 -3.49
C ALA A 73 23.40 -10.12 -2.09
N ARG A 74 22.95 -11.00 -1.18
CA ARG A 74 23.48 -11.12 0.17
C ARG A 74 24.95 -11.52 0.18
N GLU A 75 25.33 -12.52 -0.63
CA GLU A 75 26.73 -12.94 -0.75
C GLU A 75 27.62 -11.80 -1.29
N SER A 76 27.11 -11.02 -2.25
CA SER A 76 27.84 -9.87 -2.79
C SER A 76 28.05 -8.76 -1.73
N LEU A 77 27.07 -8.55 -0.85
CA LEU A 77 27.16 -7.59 0.24
C LEU A 77 28.15 -8.05 1.30
N GLU A 78 28.12 -9.33 1.69
CA GLU A 78 29.06 -9.90 2.66
C GLU A 78 30.51 -9.78 2.16
N LYS A 79 30.76 -10.06 0.87
CA LYS A 79 32.07 -9.86 0.25
C LYS A 79 32.53 -8.40 0.28
N ARG A 80 31.62 -7.45 0.03
CA ARG A 80 31.93 -6.01 0.09
C ARG A 80 32.19 -5.54 1.51
N GLU A 81 31.39 -5.99 2.47
CA GLU A 81 31.56 -5.70 3.88
C GLU A 81 32.92 -6.18 4.38
N ALA A 82 33.29 -7.43 4.11
CA ALA A 82 34.60 -7.98 4.46
C ALA A 82 35.75 -7.17 3.84
N ALA A 83 35.60 -6.72 2.59
CA ALA A 83 36.60 -5.89 1.93
C ALA A 83 36.72 -4.48 2.55
N VAL A 84 35.61 -3.89 2.99
CA VAL A 84 35.60 -2.60 3.70
C VAL A 84 36.27 -2.76 5.05
N VAL A 85 35.89 -3.78 5.84
CA VAL A 85 36.49 -4.07 7.15
C VAL A 85 38.01 -4.28 7.02
N ALA A 86 38.47 -5.04 6.02
CA ALA A 86 39.90 -5.24 5.78
C ALA A 86 40.64 -3.94 5.45
N LYS A 87 40.03 -3.05 4.64
CA LYS A 87 40.59 -1.73 4.32
C LYS A 87 40.63 -0.79 5.51
N GLU A 88 39.58 -0.81 6.34
CA GLU A 88 39.49 -0.03 7.57
C GLU A 88 40.57 -0.47 8.56
N GLN A 89 40.71 -1.77 8.77
CA GLN A 89 41.73 -2.35 9.64
C GLN A 89 43.15 -1.99 9.17
N ALA A 90 43.45 -2.16 7.89
CA ALA A 90 44.77 -1.80 7.33
C ALA A 90 45.05 -0.28 7.43
N SER A 91 44.02 0.56 7.38
CA SER A 91 44.18 2.01 7.53
C SER A 91 44.41 2.40 8.99
N LEU A 92 43.71 1.74 9.92
CA LEU A 92 43.90 1.89 11.35
C LEU A 92 45.32 1.51 11.77
N GLU A 93 45.84 0.37 11.29
CA GLU A 93 47.21 -0.09 11.57
C GLU A 93 48.24 0.93 11.09
N ARG A 94 48.13 1.44 9.86
CA ARG A 94 49.03 2.50 9.37
C ARG A 94 48.98 3.77 10.21
N LEU A 95 47.82 4.16 10.72
CA LEU A 95 47.69 5.33 11.60
C LEU A 95 48.35 5.07 12.96
N GLN A 96 48.20 3.86 13.49
CA GLN A 96 48.85 3.45 14.74
C GLN A 96 50.38 3.45 14.60
N GLU A 97 50.91 2.89 13.51
CA GLU A 97 52.35 2.92 13.20
C GLU A 97 52.90 4.35 13.12
N LYS A 98 52.20 5.25 12.40
CA LYS A 98 52.59 6.66 12.30
C LYS A 98 52.57 7.38 13.66
N ARG A 99 51.54 7.12 14.47
CA ARG A 99 51.44 7.66 15.84
C ARG A 99 52.61 7.19 16.69
N ASP A 100 52.90 5.90 16.68
CA ASP A 100 53.94 5.31 17.52
C ASP A 100 55.34 5.81 17.10
N ALA A 101 55.59 5.95 15.79
CA ALA A 101 56.80 6.59 15.26
C ALA A 101 56.94 8.06 15.70
N ALA A 102 55.86 8.84 15.69
CA ALA A 102 55.86 10.23 16.16
C ALA A 102 56.14 10.34 17.67
N ILE A 103 55.52 9.47 18.47
CA ILE A 103 55.77 9.39 19.93
C ILE A 103 57.24 9.07 20.19
N PHE A 104 57.82 8.10 19.49
CA PHE A 104 59.23 7.75 19.60
C PHE A 104 60.16 8.92 19.23
N ALA A 105 59.85 9.64 18.15
CA ALA A 105 60.61 10.83 17.75
C ALA A 105 60.57 11.93 18.82
N ILE A 106 59.40 12.19 19.42
CA ILE A 106 59.24 13.16 20.53
C ILE A 106 60.05 12.72 21.75
N ALA A 107 60.00 11.44 22.12
CA ALA A 107 60.75 10.91 23.26
C ALA A 107 62.26 11.09 23.07
N ASN A 108 62.78 10.72 21.89
CA ASN A 108 64.19 10.90 21.55
C ASN A 108 64.61 12.38 21.54
N ALA A 109 63.77 13.27 21.01
CA ALA A 109 64.04 14.71 21.01
C ALA A 109 64.13 15.26 22.45
N ARG A 110 63.23 14.84 23.34
CA ARG A 110 63.26 15.21 24.77
C ARG A 110 64.48 14.67 25.50
N GLU A 111 64.89 13.43 25.22
CA GLU A 111 66.09 12.86 25.84
C GLU A 111 67.37 13.59 25.37
N LYS A 112 67.45 13.96 24.09
CA LYS A 112 68.53 14.82 23.56
C LYS A 112 68.54 16.18 24.25
N GLN A 113 67.39 16.85 24.40
CA GLN A 113 67.30 18.11 25.15
C GLN A 113 67.76 17.96 26.61
N ARG A 114 67.41 16.87 27.28
CA ARG A 114 67.84 16.59 28.66
C ARG A 114 69.36 16.40 28.79
N LYS A 115 69.99 15.77 27.79
CA LYS A 115 71.45 15.59 27.73
C LYS A 115 72.16 16.92 27.48
N VAL A 116 71.63 17.77 26.59
CA VAL A 116 72.17 19.12 26.34
C VAL A 116 72.00 20.05 27.56
N SER A 117 70.86 20.00 28.26
CA SER A 117 70.66 20.78 29.49
C SER A 117 71.50 20.32 30.68
N SER A 118 72.07 19.10 30.63
CA SER A 118 72.94 18.58 31.68
C SER A 118 74.41 18.96 31.49
N GLU A 119 74.81 19.41 30.29
CA GLU A 119 76.16 19.90 29.98
C GLU A 119 76.31 21.43 30.15
N GLU A 120 75.21 22.19 30.22
CA GLU A 120 75.24 23.65 30.42
C GLU A 120 75.06 24.12 31.88
N SER A 121 75.10 23.22 32.87
CA SER A 121 75.09 23.61 34.28
C SER A 121 76.51 23.74 34.86
N ALA A 122 77.27 24.74 34.40
CA ALA A 122 78.41 25.29 35.14
C ALA A 122 78.71 26.74 34.71
N VAL A 123 78.06 27.72 35.35
CA VAL A 123 78.64 28.95 35.94
C VAL A 123 77.48 29.85 36.42
N VAL A 124 77.68 30.47 37.58
CA VAL A 124 76.70 31.11 38.47
C VAL A 124 76.79 32.66 38.43
N THR A 125 75.72 33.33 38.90
CA THR A 125 75.52 34.75 39.34
C THR A 125 75.40 35.82 38.23
N ASP A 126 74.55 36.87 38.30
CA ASP A 126 73.91 37.56 39.43
C ASP A 126 72.70 38.45 38.98
N GLU A 127 71.93 38.91 39.96
CA GLU A 127 70.75 39.82 40.06
C GLU A 127 70.37 40.85 38.97
N GLY A 128 69.06 41.18 38.90
CA GLY A 128 68.60 42.50 38.43
C GLY A 128 67.21 42.63 37.78
N GLN A 129 66.15 42.57 38.59
CA GLN A 129 64.96 43.45 38.58
C GLN A 129 64.27 43.93 37.26
N GLY A 130 62.96 43.61 37.15
CA GLY A 130 61.93 44.61 36.78
C GLY A 130 61.23 44.50 35.41
N GLY A 131 59.90 44.32 35.45
CA GLY A 131 58.98 44.90 34.46
C GLY A 131 58.31 43.95 33.45
N ALA A 132 57.05 43.63 33.70
CA ALA A 132 56.03 43.49 32.64
C ALA A 132 55.27 44.84 32.53
N PRO A 133 54.48 45.17 31.47
CA PRO A 133 53.93 44.28 30.43
C PRO A 133 53.81 44.85 28.99
N SER A 134 53.40 43.96 28.06
CA SER A 134 52.45 44.18 26.93
C SER A 134 52.85 44.87 25.61
N MET A 135 52.57 44.10 24.53
CA MET A 135 52.07 44.40 23.16
C MET A 135 52.77 45.31 22.14
N GLY A 136 52.72 44.81 20.90
CA GLY A 136 52.95 45.51 19.62
C GLY A 136 53.30 44.49 18.53
N GLU A 137 52.32 43.78 17.97
CA GLU A 137 51.70 44.03 16.65
C GLU A 137 52.57 43.70 15.40
N LYS A 138 52.13 42.63 14.71
CA LYS A 138 52.02 42.37 13.25
C LYS A 138 53.25 42.54 12.33
N PRO A 139 53.38 41.70 11.28
CA PRO A 139 52.72 42.02 9.99
C PRO A 139 52.00 40.84 9.28
N PRO A 140 51.25 41.13 8.18
CA PRO A 140 50.17 40.31 7.62
C PRO A 140 50.51 39.52 6.34
N ASP A 141 49.62 38.55 6.08
CA ASP A 141 49.07 38.02 4.83
C ASP A 141 49.70 38.36 3.47
N ALA A 142 49.86 37.30 2.66
CA ALA A 142 49.54 37.34 1.24
C ALA A 142 49.01 35.98 0.77
N MET A 143 47.93 36.04 -0.01
CA MET A 143 47.01 34.97 -0.37
C MET A 143 47.48 34.05 -1.52
N ALA A 144 46.70 32.97 -1.67
CA ALA A 144 46.08 32.50 -2.91
C ALA A 144 46.70 31.28 -3.63
N ALA A 145 45.78 30.59 -4.31
CA ALA A 145 45.88 29.40 -5.16
C ALA A 145 45.80 28.06 -4.41
N GLU A 146 44.88 27.14 -4.68
CA GLU A 146 43.92 26.98 -5.78
C GLU A 146 42.90 25.94 -5.31
N SER A 147 41.61 26.26 -5.39
CA SER A 147 40.55 25.26 -5.41
C SER A 147 40.44 24.74 -6.84
N ASN A 148 41.17 23.68 -7.18
CA ASN A 148 40.93 22.96 -8.43
C ASN A 148 39.83 21.92 -8.19
N LEU A 149 38.64 22.31 -8.64
CA LEU A 149 37.48 21.49 -8.87
C LEU A 149 37.63 20.87 -10.27
N GLU A 150 38.05 19.61 -10.33
CA GLU A 150 37.94 18.72 -11.49
C GLU A 150 37.80 17.29 -10.93
N ASP A 151 36.97 16.37 -11.39
CA ASP A 151 35.87 16.36 -12.35
C ASP A 151 35.33 14.92 -12.25
N ILE A 152 34.13 14.66 -11.74
CA ILE A 152 33.48 13.35 -11.94
C ILE A 152 31.99 13.57 -12.18
N LYS A 153 31.69 13.71 -13.47
CA LYS A 153 30.42 13.33 -14.08
C LYS A 153 30.05 11.91 -13.66
N VAL A 154 29.36 11.77 -12.53
CA VAL A 154 28.59 10.57 -12.21
C VAL A 154 27.26 10.72 -12.95
N SER A 155 27.21 10.13 -14.14
CA SER A 155 25.96 9.59 -14.68
C SER A 155 25.43 8.58 -13.66
N SER A 156 24.63 9.08 -12.72
CA SER A 156 23.83 8.28 -11.83
C SER A 156 22.48 8.15 -12.49
N GLU A 157 22.33 7.09 -13.27
CA GLU A 157 21.05 6.39 -13.39
C GLU A 157 20.71 5.84 -11.99
N ILE A 158 20.37 6.73 -11.07
CA ILE A 158 19.45 6.38 -10.01
C ILE A 158 18.13 6.42 -10.73
N GLY A 159 17.51 5.26 -10.90
CA GLY A 159 16.11 5.22 -11.28
C GLY A 159 15.37 6.05 -10.25
N GLU A 160 15.07 7.30 -10.61
CA GLU A 160 13.97 8.03 -10.03
C GLU A 160 12.81 7.05 -10.10
N ALA A 161 12.40 6.55 -8.93
CA ALA A 161 11.03 6.15 -8.76
C ALA A 161 10.26 7.40 -9.16
N GLU A 162 9.84 7.42 -10.43
CA GLU A 162 9.06 8.45 -11.05
C GLU A 162 7.88 8.65 -10.10
N VAL A 163 7.95 9.70 -9.28
CA VAL A 163 6.82 10.15 -8.46
C VAL A 163 5.82 10.57 -9.51
N LYS A 164 4.99 9.61 -9.93
CA LYS A 164 3.94 9.83 -10.91
C LYS A 164 2.96 10.75 -10.22
N SER A 165 3.18 12.05 -10.37
CA SER A 165 2.15 13.03 -10.12
C SER A 165 0.97 12.61 -10.98
N TYR A 166 -0.22 12.52 -10.40
CA TYR A 166 -1.46 12.30 -11.13
C TYR A 166 -2.20 13.64 -11.22
N PRO A 167 -1.87 14.54 -12.16
CA PRO A 167 -2.56 15.83 -12.30
C PRO A 167 -4.08 15.66 -12.42
N GLN A 168 -4.51 14.61 -13.12
CA GLN A 168 -5.92 14.30 -13.29
C GLN A 168 -6.62 13.98 -11.96
N LEU A 169 -5.93 13.33 -11.01
CA LEU A 169 -6.49 13.03 -9.70
C LEU A 169 -6.77 14.31 -8.90
N VAL A 170 -5.87 15.29 -9.02
CA VAL A 170 -6.03 16.62 -8.41
C VAL A 170 -7.22 17.33 -9.04
N THR A 171 -7.31 17.37 -10.38
CA THR A 171 -8.42 18.00 -11.10
C THR A 171 -9.77 17.39 -10.71
N LEU A 172 -9.87 16.06 -10.62
CA LEU A 172 -11.10 15.39 -10.18
C LEU A 172 -11.50 15.77 -8.75
N CYS A 173 -10.53 15.98 -7.85
CA CYS A 173 -10.79 16.46 -6.50
C CYS A 173 -11.24 17.93 -6.49
N GLU A 174 -10.57 18.80 -7.25
CA GLU A 174 -10.93 20.22 -7.42
C GLU A 174 -12.36 20.38 -7.94
N ASP A 175 -12.73 19.59 -8.94
CA ASP A 175 -14.05 19.59 -9.57
C ASP A 175 -15.14 18.92 -8.71
N MET A 176 -14.78 18.35 -7.56
CA MET A 176 -15.67 17.55 -6.71
C MET A 176 -16.34 16.39 -7.45
N ASP A 177 -15.64 15.77 -8.42
CA ASP A 177 -16.17 14.70 -9.27
C ASP A 177 -15.94 13.30 -8.66
N SER A 178 -16.87 12.88 -7.79
CA SER A 178 -16.82 11.56 -7.16
C SER A 178 -16.91 10.41 -8.17
N LYS A 179 -17.66 10.58 -9.27
CA LYS A 179 -17.87 9.54 -10.30
C LYS A 179 -16.63 9.38 -11.16
N GLY A 180 -16.06 10.48 -11.62
CA GLY A 180 -14.78 10.49 -12.34
C GLY A 180 -13.65 9.93 -11.49
N LEU A 181 -13.64 10.20 -10.17
CA LEU A 181 -12.68 9.61 -9.24
C LEU A 181 -12.77 8.07 -9.19
N HIS A 182 -13.98 7.52 -9.11
CA HIS A 182 -14.20 6.07 -9.19
C HIS A 182 -13.73 5.47 -10.52
N THR A 183 -14.07 6.11 -11.64
CA THR A 183 -13.63 5.66 -12.98
C THR A 183 -12.11 5.69 -13.10
N PHE A 184 -11.48 6.79 -12.70
CA PHE A 184 -10.03 6.94 -12.73
C PHE A 184 -9.31 5.85 -11.92
N ILE A 185 -9.77 5.56 -10.71
CA ILE A 185 -9.20 4.52 -9.84
C ILE A 185 -9.40 3.13 -10.47
N SER A 186 -10.58 2.86 -11.02
CA SER A 186 -10.88 1.57 -11.68
C SER A 186 -10.06 1.34 -12.96
N ASP A 187 -9.79 2.39 -13.73
CA ASP A 187 -9.00 2.29 -14.97
C ASP A 187 -7.50 2.11 -14.67
N ASN A 188 -7.04 2.57 -13.50
CA ASN A 188 -5.64 2.54 -13.11
C ASN A 188 -5.30 1.45 -12.06
N ARG A 189 -6.05 0.34 -12.01
CA ARG A 189 -5.86 -0.76 -11.03
C ARG A 189 -4.41 -1.27 -10.88
N LYS A 190 -3.60 -1.23 -11.96
CA LYS A 190 -2.18 -1.66 -11.90
C LYS A 190 -1.29 -0.73 -11.07
N ASN A 191 -1.68 0.53 -10.94
CA ASN A 191 -0.95 1.56 -10.21
C ASN A 191 -1.63 1.94 -8.89
N LEU A 192 -2.56 1.10 -8.41
CA LEU A 192 -3.43 1.42 -7.26
C LEU A 192 -2.64 1.79 -5.99
N ALA A 193 -1.51 1.12 -5.73
CA ALA A 193 -0.66 1.42 -4.59
C ALA A 193 -0.11 2.85 -4.64
N ALA A 194 0.45 3.26 -5.79
CA ALA A 194 0.95 4.62 -5.99
C ALA A 194 -0.19 5.66 -5.93
N ILE A 195 -1.34 5.35 -6.53
CA ILE A 195 -2.51 6.24 -6.49
C ILE A 195 -3.00 6.43 -5.05
N ARG A 196 -3.06 5.37 -4.24
CA ARG A 196 -3.48 5.42 -2.83
C ARG A 196 -2.64 6.37 -2.00
N GLU A 197 -1.32 6.41 -2.21
CA GLU A 197 -0.41 7.33 -1.51
C GLU A 197 -0.63 8.80 -1.92
N GLU A 198 -1.07 9.05 -3.17
CA GLU A 198 -1.29 10.39 -3.71
C GLU A 198 -2.68 10.95 -3.39
N ILE A 199 -3.70 10.10 -3.19
CA ILE A 199 -5.09 10.53 -2.91
C ILE A 199 -5.19 11.50 -1.72
N PRO A 200 -4.57 11.25 -0.55
CA PRO A 200 -4.65 12.19 0.58
C PRO A 200 -4.16 13.60 0.23
N LEU A 201 -3.13 13.71 -0.62
CA LEU A 201 -2.61 14.99 -1.08
C LEU A 201 -3.55 15.64 -2.10
N ALA A 202 -4.06 14.88 -3.07
CA ALA A 202 -5.00 15.36 -4.07
C ALA A 202 -6.33 15.84 -3.45
N LEU A 203 -6.83 15.14 -2.42
CA LEU A 203 -8.05 15.50 -1.70
C LEU A 203 -7.99 16.92 -1.12
N LYS A 204 -6.81 17.47 -0.82
CA LYS A 204 -6.67 18.85 -0.34
C LYS A 204 -7.11 19.91 -1.35
N ALA A 205 -7.05 19.58 -2.63
CA ALA A 205 -7.47 20.48 -3.69
C ALA A 205 -8.99 20.58 -3.79
N ALA A 206 -9.73 19.61 -3.22
CA ALA A 206 -11.18 19.66 -3.15
C ALA A 206 -11.67 20.76 -2.21
N ALA A 207 -12.73 21.47 -2.63
CA ALA A 207 -13.36 22.50 -1.79
C ALA A 207 -13.95 21.93 -0.50
N LYS A 208 -14.47 20.69 -0.55
CA LYS A 208 -15.04 19.96 0.61
C LYS A 208 -14.63 18.49 0.56
N PRO A 209 -13.40 18.13 0.98
CA PRO A 209 -12.85 16.78 0.82
C PRO A 209 -13.71 15.70 1.49
N ALA A 210 -14.23 15.98 2.69
CA ALA A 210 -15.09 15.05 3.42
C ALA A 210 -16.44 14.80 2.70
N LEU A 211 -17.01 15.84 2.07
CA LEU A 211 -18.25 15.70 1.29
C LEU A 211 -18.01 14.92 0.01
N LEU A 212 -16.91 15.20 -0.72
CA LEU A 212 -16.53 14.45 -1.91
C LEU A 212 -16.42 12.94 -1.63
N VAL A 213 -15.83 12.58 -0.49
CA VAL A 213 -15.70 11.18 -0.08
C VAL A 213 -17.04 10.58 0.31
N LEU A 214 -17.95 11.32 0.97
CA LEU A 214 -19.32 10.84 1.19
C LEU A 214 -20.08 10.62 -0.13
N ASP A 215 -19.97 11.55 -1.07
CA ASP A 215 -20.63 11.45 -2.39
C ASP A 215 -20.09 10.23 -3.17
N SER A 216 -18.85 9.80 -2.89
CA SER A 216 -18.27 8.58 -3.46
C SER A 216 -18.91 7.28 -2.94
N LEU A 217 -19.72 7.33 -1.89
CA LEU A 217 -20.43 6.16 -1.35
C LEU A 217 -21.74 5.87 -2.11
N GLU A 218 -22.13 6.74 -3.04
CA GLU A 218 -23.29 6.52 -3.92
C GLU A 218 -23.13 5.19 -4.67
N GLY A 219 -24.16 4.33 -4.61
CA GLY A 219 -24.16 3.05 -5.30
C GLY A 219 -23.47 1.89 -4.57
N PHE A 220 -22.96 2.08 -3.34
CA PHE A 220 -22.34 1.00 -2.55
C PHE A 220 -23.23 -0.25 -2.39
N TYR A 221 -24.55 -0.03 -2.26
CA TYR A 221 -25.59 -1.05 -2.20
C TYR A 221 -26.54 -1.06 -3.41
N HIS A 222 -26.15 -0.47 -4.56
CA HIS A 222 -26.99 -0.55 -5.75
C HIS A 222 -27.26 -2.02 -6.09
N LEU A 223 -28.53 -2.34 -6.37
CA LEU A 223 -29.07 -3.69 -6.34
C LEU A 223 -28.21 -4.64 -7.19
N GLU A 224 -27.68 -5.67 -6.54
CA GLU A 224 -27.24 -6.88 -7.21
C GLU A 224 -28.45 -7.39 -7.99
N VAL A 225 -28.53 -7.10 -9.30
CA VAL A 225 -29.36 -7.93 -10.17
C VAL A 225 -28.76 -9.32 -10.01
N PRO A 226 -29.50 -10.32 -9.52
CA PRO A 226 -28.97 -11.66 -9.40
C PRO A 226 -28.62 -12.10 -10.81
N ASN A 227 -27.34 -12.02 -11.17
CA ASN A 227 -26.86 -12.70 -12.34
C ASN A 227 -27.16 -14.18 -12.08
N LEU A 228 -27.78 -14.84 -13.05
CA LEU A 228 -28.19 -16.25 -13.02
C LEU A 228 -27.05 -17.23 -12.66
N ASP A 229 -25.81 -16.73 -12.57
CA ASP A 229 -24.56 -17.44 -12.34
C ASP A 229 -24.03 -17.34 -10.89
N GLY A 230 -24.68 -16.60 -9.99
CA GLY A 230 -24.25 -16.48 -8.57
C GLY A 230 -22.87 -15.83 -8.37
N LYS A 231 -22.25 -15.29 -9.43
CA LYS A 231 -20.97 -14.57 -9.36
C LYS A 231 -21.21 -13.15 -8.84
N LYS A 232 -20.57 -12.82 -7.72
CA LYS A 232 -20.52 -11.48 -7.14
C LYS A 232 -19.99 -10.50 -8.20
N ASP A 233 -20.73 -9.43 -8.46
CA ASP A 233 -20.39 -8.48 -9.52
C ASP A 233 -19.01 -7.86 -9.24
N SER A 234 -18.03 -8.17 -10.10
CA SER A 234 -16.64 -7.69 -9.95
C SER A 234 -16.56 -6.17 -9.97
N ASN A 235 -17.48 -5.50 -10.68
CA ASN A 235 -17.56 -4.04 -10.71
C ASN A 235 -18.05 -3.49 -9.38
N LEU A 236 -19.10 -4.10 -8.81
CA LEU A 236 -19.61 -3.72 -7.48
C LEU A 236 -18.56 -3.95 -6.39
N LEU A 237 -17.82 -5.07 -6.44
CA LEU A 237 -16.70 -5.33 -5.54
C LEU A 237 -15.58 -4.29 -5.68
N GLY A 238 -15.28 -3.87 -6.91
CA GLY A 238 -14.34 -2.79 -7.19
C GLY A 238 -14.79 -1.47 -6.57
N LEU A 239 -16.05 -1.10 -6.80
CA LEU A 239 -16.67 0.11 -6.25
C LEU A 239 -16.59 0.13 -4.72
N ARG A 240 -16.97 -0.97 -4.05
CA ARG A 240 -16.93 -1.06 -2.59
C ARG A 240 -15.51 -0.89 -2.03
N ARG A 241 -14.51 -1.49 -2.68
CA ARG A 241 -13.10 -1.32 -2.30
C ARG A 241 -12.62 0.11 -2.50
N THR A 242 -13.04 0.76 -3.59
CA THR A 242 -12.73 2.19 -3.82
C THR A 242 -13.35 3.07 -2.75
N CYS A 243 -14.62 2.86 -2.37
CA CYS A 243 -15.27 3.60 -1.28
C CYS A 243 -14.49 3.48 0.03
N ILE A 244 -14.09 2.26 0.42
CA ILE A 244 -13.30 2.01 1.64
C ILE A 244 -11.97 2.76 1.58
N MET A 245 -11.22 2.60 0.48
CA MET A 245 -9.92 3.26 0.29
C MET A 245 -10.03 4.78 0.37
N LEU A 246 -11.07 5.38 -0.21
CA LEU A 246 -11.27 6.83 -0.17
C LEU A 246 -11.53 7.33 1.26
N MET A 247 -12.30 6.59 2.06
CA MET A 247 -12.52 6.91 3.47
C MET A 247 -11.25 6.74 4.33
N GLU A 248 -10.44 5.72 4.07
CA GLU A 248 -9.13 5.55 4.70
C GLU A 248 -8.18 6.71 4.36
N CYS A 249 -8.07 7.07 3.07
CA CYS A 249 -7.24 8.18 2.61
C CYS A 249 -7.70 9.52 3.21
N LEU A 250 -9.01 9.73 3.37
CA LEU A 250 -9.54 10.87 4.11
C LEU A 250 -9.10 10.83 5.57
N SER A 251 -9.18 9.67 6.23
CA SER A 251 -8.73 9.52 7.63
C SER A 251 -7.23 9.85 7.79
N VAL A 252 -6.39 9.44 6.83
CA VAL A 252 -4.97 9.80 6.77
C VAL A 252 -4.79 11.31 6.64
N LEU A 253 -5.54 11.95 5.73
CA LEU A 253 -5.52 13.40 5.56
C LEU A 253 -5.91 14.14 6.86
N LEU A 254 -6.95 13.65 7.56
CA LEU A 254 -7.45 14.25 8.80
C LEU A 254 -6.49 14.07 9.99
N THR A 255 -5.71 12.99 10.00
CA THR A 255 -4.81 12.64 11.12
C THR A 255 -3.39 13.17 10.92
N SER A 256 -3.01 13.58 9.71
CA SER A 256 -1.63 13.98 9.40
C SER A 256 -1.30 15.41 9.87
N PRO A 257 -0.42 15.57 10.88
CA PRO A 257 -0.10 16.87 11.48
C PRO A 257 0.75 17.77 10.57
N HIS A 258 1.42 17.20 9.56
CA HIS A 258 2.21 17.94 8.57
C HIS A 258 1.36 18.49 7.41
N LEU A 259 0.10 18.06 7.31
CA LEU A 259 -0.76 18.33 6.16
C LEU A 259 -1.90 19.30 6.48
N VAL A 260 -2.08 19.73 7.74
CA VAL A 260 -3.22 20.54 8.19
C VAL A 260 -2.84 21.58 9.26
N SER A 261 -3.41 22.78 9.16
CA SER A 261 -3.51 23.78 10.24
C SER A 261 -4.94 23.83 10.78
N VAL A 262 -5.11 23.53 12.09
CA VAL A 262 -6.28 23.79 12.98
C VAL A 262 -7.51 22.86 12.85
N PRO A 263 -8.22 22.50 13.96
CA PRO A 263 -9.13 21.36 14.03
C PRO A 263 -10.60 21.77 13.82
N ASP A 264 -11.22 21.20 12.77
CA ASP A 264 -12.62 20.74 12.66
C ASP A 264 -12.96 20.61 11.16
N PHE A 265 -12.38 19.59 10.51
CA PHE A 265 -12.50 19.38 9.06
C PHE A 265 -13.87 18.84 8.63
N ILE A 266 -14.64 18.28 9.55
CA ILE A 266 -15.94 17.68 9.26
C ILE A 266 -17.03 18.50 9.95
N SER A 267 -17.70 19.34 9.18
CA SER A 267 -18.85 20.10 9.65
C SER A 267 -19.97 19.18 10.16
N GLU A 268 -20.75 19.65 11.12
CA GLU A 268 -21.89 18.91 11.67
C GLU A 268 -22.91 18.46 10.61
N ASP A 269 -23.08 19.23 9.52
CA ASP A 269 -23.97 18.83 8.43
C ASP A 269 -23.45 17.62 7.65
N ILE A 270 -22.13 17.51 7.46
CA ILE A 270 -21.49 16.33 6.86
C ILE A 270 -21.61 15.12 7.80
N LYS A 271 -21.44 15.31 9.12
CA LYS A 271 -21.68 14.23 10.09
C LYS A 271 -23.12 13.71 10.05
N LYS A 272 -24.11 14.61 9.95
CA LYS A 272 -25.52 14.22 9.79
C LYS A 272 -25.76 13.41 8.50
N GLN A 273 -25.12 13.79 7.40
CA GLN A 273 -25.19 13.03 6.15
C GLN A 273 -24.55 11.64 6.28
N ALA A 274 -23.35 11.56 6.87
CA ALA A 274 -22.67 10.30 7.14
C ALA A 274 -23.53 9.38 8.02
N LYS A 275 -24.16 9.93 9.06
CA LYS A 275 -25.10 9.21 9.93
C LYS A 275 -26.32 8.70 9.16
N ALA A 276 -26.92 9.52 8.29
CA ALA A 276 -28.06 9.10 7.49
C ALA A 276 -27.71 7.92 6.57
N ILE A 277 -26.51 7.94 5.95
CA ILE A 277 -26.00 6.83 5.15
C ILE A 277 -25.80 5.57 6.02
N ALA A 278 -25.17 5.71 7.19
CA ALA A 278 -24.96 4.59 8.10
C ALA A 278 -26.28 3.96 8.56
N GLU A 279 -27.30 4.75 8.90
CA GLU A 279 -28.63 4.24 9.25
C GLU A 279 -29.32 3.51 8.08
N GLU A 280 -29.10 3.95 6.84
CA GLU A 280 -29.58 3.24 5.65
C GLU A 280 -28.87 1.88 5.45
N TRP A 281 -27.60 1.81 5.84
CA TRP A 281 -26.76 0.61 5.68
C TRP A 281 -27.02 -0.43 6.76
N LYS A 282 -27.39 0.00 7.97
CA LYS A 282 -27.62 -0.85 9.15
C LYS A 282 -28.47 -2.10 8.88
N PRO A 283 -29.71 -2.02 8.33
CA PRO A 283 -30.53 -3.20 8.10
C PRO A 283 -29.94 -4.17 7.05
N LYS A 284 -29.01 -3.71 6.21
CA LYS A 284 -28.32 -4.54 5.21
C LYS A 284 -27.20 -5.36 5.84
N LEU A 285 -26.73 -4.99 7.02
CA LEU A 285 -25.73 -5.73 7.79
C LEU A 285 -26.35 -6.91 8.56
N ASP A 286 -27.61 -6.80 8.99
CA ASP A 286 -28.33 -7.88 9.70
C ASP A 286 -28.51 -9.14 8.84
N VAL A 287 -28.44 -9.00 7.51
CA VAL A 287 -28.53 -10.10 6.54
C VAL A 287 -27.18 -10.79 6.33
N LEU A 288 -26.08 -10.20 6.82
CA LEU A 288 -24.74 -10.78 6.66
C LEU A 288 -24.59 -11.99 7.57
N ASP A 289 -24.28 -13.13 6.97
CA ASP A 289 -23.90 -14.32 7.70
C ASP A 289 -22.45 -14.19 8.21
N MET A 290 -22.31 -14.16 9.53
CA MET A 290 -21.04 -13.99 10.23
C MET A 290 -20.06 -15.12 9.87
N ASP A 291 -20.55 -16.34 9.66
CA ASP A 291 -19.74 -17.52 9.36
C ASP A 291 -19.36 -17.59 7.87
N ALA A 292 -20.14 -17.00 6.98
CA ALA A 292 -19.89 -17.03 5.54
C ALA A 292 -18.83 -16.01 5.09
N SER A 293 -18.63 -14.94 5.86
CA SER A 293 -17.78 -13.80 5.45
C SER A 293 -16.27 -14.06 5.60
N ASN A 294 -15.88 -15.09 6.35
CA ASN A 294 -14.49 -15.51 6.58
C ASN A 294 -13.53 -14.35 6.94
N GLY A 295 -14.06 -13.32 7.65
CA GLY A 295 -13.33 -12.12 8.06
C GLY A 295 -13.10 -11.07 6.97
N ASN A 296 -13.77 -11.14 5.81
CA ASN A 296 -13.54 -10.23 4.68
C ASN A 296 -14.84 -9.61 4.13
N SER A 297 -15.75 -9.19 5.02
CA SER A 297 -16.96 -8.47 4.61
C SER A 297 -16.63 -7.01 4.30
N LEU A 298 -16.75 -6.64 3.01
CA LEU A 298 -16.59 -5.24 2.58
C LEU A 298 -17.71 -4.35 3.12
N GLU A 299 -18.90 -4.92 3.33
CA GLU A 299 -20.06 -4.24 3.91
C GLU A 299 -19.80 -3.85 5.37
N ALA A 300 -19.33 -4.80 6.19
CA ALA A 300 -18.96 -4.53 7.58
C ALA A 300 -17.78 -3.54 7.65
N HIS A 301 -16.75 -3.72 6.80
CA HIS A 301 -15.59 -2.82 6.73
C HIS A 301 -16.04 -1.39 6.39
N ALA A 302 -16.78 -1.20 5.30
CA ALA A 302 -17.20 0.12 4.88
C ALA A 302 -18.07 0.81 5.94
N PHE A 303 -18.95 0.07 6.61
CA PHE A 303 -19.76 0.62 7.70
C PHE A 303 -18.88 1.11 8.87
N LEU A 304 -17.98 0.28 9.38
CA LEU A 304 -17.08 0.67 10.47
C LEU A 304 -16.16 1.83 10.05
N GLN A 305 -15.64 1.80 8.83
CA GLN A 305 -14.79 2.86 8.28
C GLN A 305 -15.55 4.18 8.14
N LEU A 306 -16.81 4.16 7.69
CA LEU A 306 -17.69 5.34 7.63
C LEU A 306 -17.86 5.96 9.02
N LEU A 307 -18.19 5.15 10.02
CA LEU A 307 -18.38 5.64 11.38
C LEU A 307 -17.11 6.26 11.98
N ALA A 308 -15.96 5.62 11.76
CA ALA A 308 -14.67 6.07 12.24
C ALA A 308 -14.22 7.36 11.53
N THR A 309 -14.27 7.38 10.20
CA THR A 309 -13.80 8.51 9.37
C THR A 309 -14.57 9.79 9.67
N PHE A 310 -15.88 9.70 9.86
CA PHE A 310 -16.75 10.86 10.08
C PHE A 310 -17.05 11.13 11.56
N GLY A 311 -16.49 10.34 12.48
CA GLY A 311 -16.62 10.55 13.92
C GLY A 311 -18.06 10.42 14.42
N VAL A 312 -18.86 9.53 13.83
CA VAL A 312 -20.28 9.32 14.19
C VAL A 312 -20.50 8.01 14.96
N ALA A 313 -19.44 7.27 15.30
CA ALA A 313 -19.53 6.00 16.02
C ALA A 313 -20.26 6.07 17.37
N SER A 314 -20.17 7.21 18.09
CA SER A 314 -20.82 7.40 19.39
C SER A 314 -22.35 7.39 19.34
N ASP A 315 -22.93 7.55 18.15
CA ASP A 315 -24.38 7.49 17.95
C ASP A 315 -24.93 6.07 17.83
N PHE A 316 -24.04 5.06 17.75
CA PHE A 316 -24.39 3.67 17.49
C PHE A 316 -24.14 2.80 18.72
N ASN A 317 -24.84 1.66 18.79
CA ASN A 317 -24.74 0.72 19.90
C ASN A 317 -23.39 -0.03 19.84
N GLU A 318 -22.62 0.04 20.93
CA GLU A 318 -21.26 -0.52 21.01
C GLU A 318 -21.25 -2.05 20.83
N GLU A 319 -22.26 -2.76 21.33
CA GLU A 319 -22.37 -4.21 21.19
C GLU A 319 -22.67 -4.66 19.75
N GLU A 320 -23.41 -3.85 18.99
CA GLU A 320 -23.65 -4.05 17.56
C GLU A 320 -22.36 -3.81 16.76
N LEU A 321 -21.61 -2.74 17.07
CA LEU A 321 -20.32 -2.47 16.42
C LEU A 321 -19.31 -3.58 16.69
N SER A 322 -19.26 -4.06 17.94
CA SER A 322 -18.34 -5.13 18.36
C SER A 322 -18.59 -6.45 17.63
N ARG A 323 -19.83 -6.72 17.23
CA ARG A 323 -20.19 -7.91 16.42
C ARG A 323 -19.64 -7.86 14.99
N LEU A 324 -19.40 -6.67 14.44
CA LEU A 324 -18.88 -6.49 13.09
C LEU A 324 -17.35 -6.60 13.01
N ILE A 325 -16.64 -6.38 14.12
CA ILE A 325 -15.16 -6.39 14.16
C ILE A 325 -14.57 -7.73 13.65
N PRO A 326 -15.08 -8.92 14.03
CA PRO A 326 -14.55 -10.17 13.50
C PRO A 326 -14.79 -10.39 11.99
N MET A 327 -15.68 -9.61 11.38
CA MET A 327 -16.03 -9.71 9.96
C MET A 327 -15.08 -8.91 9.06
N VAL A 328 -14.14 -8.18 9.66
CA VAL A 328 -13.16 -7.33 8.97
C VAL A 328 -11.74 -7.77 9.34
N SER A 329 -10.87 -7.93 8.34
CA SER A 329 -9.43 -8.22 8.46
C SER A 329 -8.63 -7.05 7.96
#